data_AF-A0A5K3FIS3-F1
#
_entry.id   AF-A0A5K3FIS3-F1
#
_cell.length_a   1.000
_cell.length_b   1.000
_cell.length_c   1.000
_cell.angle_alpha   90.00
_cell.angle_beta   90.00
_cell.angle_gamma   90.00
#
_symmetry.space_group_name_H-M   'P 1'
#
loop_
_entity.id
_entity.type
_entity.pdbx_description
1 polymer ?
#
loop_
_entity_poly.entity_id
_entity_poly.type
_entity_poly.pdbx_seq_one_letter_code
_entity_poly.pdbx_strand_id
1 'polypeptide(L)'
;CVLQLVNSDIPFAERLKCGAQLCDILENTSIDDELKEEVPLIFVSIQKFLCETEIQFIKEAPLQRLRYISLEILQKIRNADYFRQHAISLLSLLFKHVEQDNEENVLLCIKIVIDVYKLYRPHFSSDVTNFLNFVHRVYRNVKNQMFNIFKQQEILELPTIHDLK
;
A
#
# COMPACT_ATOMS: atom_id res chain seq x y z
N CYS A 1 -11.06 15.05 8.30
CA CYS A 1 -11.03 14.06 7.19
C CYS A 1 -10.22 12.80 7.53
N VAL A 2 -8.95 12.90 7.94
CA VAL A 2 -8.12 11.69 8.13
C VAL A 2 -8.58 10.80 9.28
N LEU A 3 -9.02 11.40 10.39
CA LEU A 3 -9.61 10.64 11.50
C LEU A 3 -10.87 9.86 11.06
N GLN A 4 -11.62 10.37 10.09
CA GLN A 4 -12.78 9.66 9.54
C GLN A 4 -12.36 8.50 8.64
N LEU A 5 -11.26 8.64 7.88
CA LEU A 5 -10.72 7.57 7.03
C LEU A 5 -10.35 6.30 7.83
N VAL A 6 -9.75 6.49 9.01
CA VAL A 6 -9.26 5.40 9.85
C VAL A 6 -10.28 4.90 10.88
N ASN A 7 -11.40 5.60 11.07
CA ASN A 7 -12.41 5.24 12.05
C ASN A 7 -13.18 3.98 11.61
N SER A 8 -13.14 2.93 12.44
CA SER A 8 -13.85 1.67 12.22
C SER A 8 -15.37 1.78 12.33
N ASP A 9 -15.87 2.78 13.05
CA ASP A 9 -17.31 2.98 13.29
C ASP A 9 -18.02 3.60 12.07
N ILE A 10 -17.25 4.11 11.11
CA ILE A 10 -17.77 4.75 9.91
C ILE A 10 -17.90 3.70 8.78
N PRO A 11 -19.00 3.69 8.01
CA PRO A 11 -19.15 2.78 6.88
C PRO A 11 -18.03 2.94 5.84
N PHE A 12 -17.63 1.82 5.22
CA PHE A 12 -16.58 1.81 4.20
C PHE A 12 -16.79 2.83 3.07
N ALA A 13 -18.02 3.02 2.61
CA ALA A 13 -18.34 3.96 1.53
C ALA A 13 -17.99 5.41 1.90
N GLU A 14 -18.28 5.83 3.14
CA GLU A 14 -17.96 7.17 3.62
C GLU A 14 -16.45 7.34 3.82
N ARG A 15 -15.79 6.32 4.37
CA ARG A 15 -14.33 6.31 4.53
C ARG A 15 -13.60 6.44 3.20
N LEU A 16 -14.04 5.69 2.18
CA LEU A 16 -13.50 5.75 0.82
C LEU A 16 -13.71 7.13 0.21
N LYS A 17 -14.90 7.72 0.39
CA LYS A 17 -15.18 9.09 -0.05
C LYS A 17 -14.26 10.11 0.63
N CYS A 18 -14.07 9.99 1.95
CA CYS A 18 -13.15 10.86 2.69
C CYS A 18 -11.69 10.71 2.22
N GLY A 19 -11.26 9.48 1.92
CA GLY A 19 -9.93 9.22 1.38
C GLY A 19 -9.72 9.87 0.01
N ALA A 20 -10.72 9.77 -0.88
CA ALA A 20 -10.65 10.38 -2.21
C ALA A 20 -10.58 11.91 -2.13
N GLN A 21 -11.41 12.52 -1.28
CA GLN A 21 -11.35 13.96 -1.03
C GLN A 21 -9.99 14.41 -0.50
N LEU A 22 -9.38 13.62 0.41
CA LEU A 22 -8.05 13.93 0.93
C LEU A 22 -6.98 13.83 -0.17
N CYS A 23 -7.07 12.81 -1.03
CA CYS A 23 -6.22 12.69 -2.21
C CYS A 23 -6.32 13.94 -3.09
N ASP A 24 -7.53 14.39 -3.41
CA ASP A 24 -7.76 15.58 -4.25
C ASP A 24 -7.18 16.84 -3.60
N ILE A 25 -7.34 17.02 -2.28
CA ILE A 25 -6.77 18.15 -1.55
C ILE A 25 -5.24 18.14 -1.63
N LEU A 26 -4.62 16.97 -1.42
CA LEU A 26 -3.16 16.84 -1.44
C LEU A 26 -2.56 16.99 -2.84
N GLU A 27 -3.32 16.79 -3.91
CA GLU A 27 -2.87 17.08 -5.28
C GLU A 27 -2.93 18.57 -5.63
N ASN A 28 -3.95 19.27 -5.15
CA ASN A 28 -4.27 20.63 -5.60
C ASN A 28 -3.74 21.73 -4.69
N THR A 29 -3.41 21.41 -3.44
CA THR A 29 -2.86 22.39 -2.48
C THR A 29 -1.33 22.31 -2.45
N SER A 30 -0.64 23.43 -2.63
CA SER A 30 0.79 23.52 -2.35
C SER A 30 1.03 23.18 -0.88
N ILE A 31 1.76 22.09 -0.63
CA ILE A 31 1.91 21.47 0.69
C ILE A 31 2.71 22.35 1.69
N ASP A 32 3.17 23.51 1.23
CA ASP A 32 4.26 24.27 1.83
C ASP A 32 3.85 25.13 3.06
N ASP A 33 2.61 25.63 3.16
CA ASP A 33 2.21 26.49 4.29
C ASP A 33 0.96 26.02 5.08
N GLU A 34 -0.10 25.50 4.44
CA GLU A 34 -1.36 25.20 5.13
C GLU A 34 -1.46 23.77 5.73
N LEU A 35 -0.78 22.80 5.11
CA LEU A 35 -0.92 21.36 5.45
C LEU A 35 0.23 20.81 6.30
N LYS A 36 1.23 21.63 6.60
CA LYS A 36 2.46 21.23 7.28
C LYS A 36 2.24 20.61 8.65
N GLU A 37 1.36 21.20 9.45
CA GLU A 37 1.04 20.72 10.80
C GLU A 37 0.20 19.43 10.77
N GLU A 38 -0.60 19.23 9.72
CA GLU A 38 -1.48 18.08 9.61
C GLU A 38 -0.75 16.83 9.11
N VAL A 39 0.20 16.97 8.19
CA VAL A 39 0.89 15.83 7.54
C VAL A 39 1.47 14.79 8.52
N PRO A 40 2.15 15.15 9.62
CA PRO A 40 2.63 14.16 10.59
C PRO A 40 1.48 13.34 11.20
N LEU A 41 0.35 13.99 11.52
CA LEU A 41 -0.84 13.32 12.03
C LEU A 41 -1.43 12.38 10.98
N ILE A 42 -1.47 12.82 9.71
CA ILE A 42 -1.94 11.98 8.61
C ILE A 42 -1.07 10.73 8.45
N PHE A 43 0.24 10.91 8.43
CA PHE A 43 1.20 9.83 8.29
C PHE A 43 1.06 8.79 9.40
N VAL A 44 1.05 9.22 10.66
CA VAL A 44 0.91 8.33 11.82
C VAL A 44 -0.41 7.57 11.77
N SER A 45 -1.51 8.24 11.43
CA SER A 45 -2.84 7.63 11.34
C SER A 45 -2.89 6.54 10.27
N ILE A 46 -2.35 6.82 9.08
CA ILE A 46 -2.31 5.86 7.98
C ILE A 46 -1.36 4.71 8.27
N GLN A 47 -0.17 5.00 8.80
CA GLN A 47 0.79 3.96 9.19
C GLN A 47 0.16 3.00 10.20
N LYS A 48 -0.55 3.52 11.20
CA LYS A 48 -1.28 2.71 12.18
C LYS A 48 -2.37 1.86 11.51
N PHE A 49 -3.19 2.47 10.66
CA PHE A 49 -4.25 1.76 9.93
C PHE A 49 -3.71 0.60 9.07
N LEU A 50 -2.63 0.82 8.32
CA LEU A 50 -2.02 -0.19 7.46
C LEU A 50 -1.41 -1.35 8.27
N CYS A 51 -0.89 -1.07 9.47
CA CYS A 51 -0.35 -2.07 10.39
C CYS A 51 -1.43 -2.88 11.13
N GLU A 52 -2.55 -2.26 11.51
CA GLU A 52 -3.61 -2.89 12.32
C GLU A 52 -4.62 -3.66 11.48
N THR A 53 -4.77 -3.31 10.20
CA THR A 53 -5.70 -4.01 9.30
C THR A 53 -5.07 -5.19 8.61
N GLU A 54 -5.87 -6.24 8.45
CA GLU A 54 -5.47 -7.44 7.72
C GLU A 54 -5.35 -7.19 6.20
N ILE A 55 -4.45 -7.94 5.59
CA ILE A 55 -4.21 -7.92 4.14
C ILE A 55 -5.38 -8.61 3.44
N GLN A 56 -5.83 -8.02 2.35
CA GLN A 56 -6.95 -8.51 1.56
C GLN A 56 -6.49 -8.79 0.13
N PHE A 57 -6.84 -9.97 -0.39
CA PHE A 57 -6.46 -10.42 -1.74
C PHE A 57 -7.63 -10.34 -2.75
N ILE A 58 -8.83 -10.02 -2.27
CA ILE A 58 -10.01 -9.78 -3.12
C ILE A 58 -10.04 -8.30 -3.48
N LYS A 59 -9.91 -7.97 -4.77
CA LYS A 59 -9.82 -6.57 -5.25
C LYS A 59 -11.08 -5.75 -4.92
N GLU A 60 -12.24 -6.40 -4.91
CA GLU A 60 -13.52 -5.78 -4.63
C GLU A 60 -13.76 -5.57 -3.13
N ALA A 61 -12.93 -6.15 -2.26
CA ALA A 61 -13.09 -6.01 -0.82
C ALA A 61 -12.98 -4.53 -0.42
N PRO A 62 -13.97 -3.99 0.33
CA PRO A 62 -13.95 -2.59 0.75
C PRO A 62 -12.70 -2.22 1.56
N LEU A 63 -12.21 -3.16 2.38
CA LEU A 63 -10.98 -2.98 3.15
C LEU A 63 -9.74 -2.93 2.24
N GLN A 64 -9.70 -3.70 1.15
CA GLN A 64 -8.61 -3.62 0.18
C GLN A 64 -8.55 -2.24 -0.47
N ARG A 65 -9.71 -1.71 -0.90
CA ARG A 65 -9.80 -0.36 -1.48
C ARG A 65 -9.37 0.73 -0.49
N LEU A 66 -9.69 0.56 0.81
CA LEU A 66 -9.23 1.48 1.85
C LEU A 66 -7.71 1.41 2.08
N ARG A 67 -7.11 0.21 2.02
CA ARG A 67 -5.66 0.06 2.10
C ARG A 67 -4.97 0.71 0.91
N TYR A 68 -5.51 0.52 -0.29
CA TYR A 68 -5.00 1.14 -1.50
C TYR A 68 -5.03 2.67 -1.42
N ILE A 69 -6.19 3.27 -1.13
CA ILE A 69 -6.32 4.74 -1.05
C ILE A 69 -5.43 5.32 0.06
N SER A 70 -5.19 4.57 1.14
CA SER A 70 -4.25 4.96 2.20
C SER A 70 -2.81 5.04 1.68
N LEU A 71 -2.38 4.09 0.85
CA LEU A 71 -1.08 4.13 0.18
C LEU A 71 -0.99 5.29 -0.83
N GLU A 72 -2.07 5.62 -1.54
CA GLU A 72 -2.11 6.78 -2.45
C GLU A 72 -1.92 8.10 -1.69
N ILE A 73 -2.55 8.23 -0.52
CA ILE A 73 -2.36 9.39 0.36
C ILE A 73 -0.88 9.51 0.77
N LEU A 74 -0.23 8.41 1.16
CA LEU A 74 1.21 8.40 1.47
C LEU A 74 2.07 8.82 0.26
N GLN A 75 1.68 8.39 -0.95
CA GLN A 75 2.34 8.80 -2.19
C GLN A 75 2.28 10.31 -2.40
N LYS A 76 1.17 10.98 -2.08
CA LYS A 76 1.04 12.43 -2.28
C LYS A 76 1.80 13.24 -1.23
N ILE A 77 1.74 12.81 0.03
CA ILE A 77 2.38 13.50 1.16
C ILE A 77 3.91 13.50 1.05
N ARG A 78 4.51 12.44 0.50
CA ARG A 78 5.98 12.29 0.46
C ARG A 78 6.71 13.42 -0.28
N ASN A 79 6.01 14.24 -1.07
CA ASN A 79 6.59 15.35 -1.82
C ASN A 79 6.83 16.59 -0.96
N ALA A 80 6.41 16.57 0.31
CA ALA A 80 6.61 17.67 1.24
C ALA A 80 8.03 17.73 1.79
N ASP A 81 8.68 18.90 1.77
CA ASP A 81 10.08 19.07 2.20
C ASP A 81 10.35 18.61 3.64
N TYR A 82 9.39 18.80 4.54
CA TYR A 82 9.47 18.42 5.95
C TYR A 82 9.22 16.93 6.22
N PHE A 83 8.83 16.16 5.20
CA PHE A 83 8.57 14.72 5.35
C PHE A 83 9.85 13.87 5.42
N ARG A 84 11.02 14.46 5.13
CA ARG A 84 12.32 13.78 5.16
C ARG A 84 12.58 13.00 6.45
N GLN A 85 12.15 13.51 7.60
CA GLN A 85 12.33 12.83 8.90
C GLN A 85 11.56 11.49 9.01
N HIS A 86 10.48 11.33 8.24
CA HIS A 86 9.65 10.13 8.21
C HIS A 86 10.08 9.13 7.13
N ALA A 87 11.03 9.49 6.26
CA ALA A 87 11.43 8.68 5.11
C ALA A 87 11.89 7.26 5.51
N ILE A 88 12.66 7.13 6.59
CA ILE A 88 13.14 5.81 7.07
C ILE A 88 11.96 4.96 7.57
N SER A 89 11.09 5.54 8.41
CA SER A 89 9.89 4.86 8.91
C SER A 89 8.97 4.41 7.77
N LEU A 90 8.78 5.27 6.77
CA LEU A 90 7.99 4.95 5.58
C LEU A 90 8.62 3.80 4.79
N LEU A 91 9.93 3.79 4.56
CA LEU A 91 10.59 2.69 3.85
C LEU A 91 10.45 1.36 4.60
N SER A 92 10.65 1.34 5.91
CA SER A 92 10.48 0.13 6.72
C SER A 92 9.04 -0.40 6.67
N LEU A 93 8.04 0.49 6.64
CA LEU A 93 6.64 0.10 6.41
C LEU A 93 6.47 -0.53 5.02
N LEU A 94 6.87 0.19 3.97
CA LEU A 94 6.66 -0.24 2.58
C LEU A 94 7.35 -1.57 2.26
N PHE A 95 8.57 -1.80 2.76
CA PHE A 95 9.25 -3.07 2.55
C PHE A 95 8.46 -4.26 3.11
N LYS A 96 7.83 -4.12 4.28
CA LYS A 96 6.96 -5.18 4.84
C LYS A 96 5.74 -5.44 3.94
N HIS A 97 5.10 -4.38 3.45
CA HIS A 97 3.96 -4.54 2.54
C HIS A 97 4.36 -5.15 1.21
N VAL A 98 5.55 -4.87 0.67
CA VAL A 98 6.02 -5.50 -0.57
C VAL A 98 6.15 -7.03 -0.44
N GLU A 99 6.43 -7.54 0.76
CA GLU A 99 6.57 -8.98 0.98
C GLU A 99 5.24 -9.73 1.16
N GLN A 100 4.18 -9.03 1.58
CA GLN A 100 2.97 -9.68 2.11
C GLN A 100 1.66 -9.24 1.46
N ASP A 101 1.62 -8.04 0.86
CA ASP A 101 0.39 -7.44 0.36
C ASP A 101 0.02 -7.97 -1.04
N ASN A 102 -1.17 -7.60 -1.53
CA ASN A 102 -1.60 -7.98 -2.88
C ASN A 102 -0.87 -7.18 -3.96
N GLU A 103 -0.89 -7.69 -5.20
CA GLU A 103 -0.18 -7.12 -6.35
C GLU A 103 -0.38 -5.60 -6.53
N GLU A 104 -1.62 -5.13 -6.42
CA GLU A 104 -1.96 -3.72 -6.65
C GLU A 104 -1.33 -2.81 -5.59
N ASN A 105 -1.41 -3.20 -4.31
CA ASN A 105 -0.73 -2.51 -3.21
C ASN A 105 0.80 -2.61 -3.34
N VAL A 106 1.33 -3.77 -3.70
CA VAL A 106 2.78 -4.01 -3.86
C VAL A 106 3.36 -3.09 -4.95
N LEU A 107 2.68 -2.96 -6.09
CA LEU A 107 3.10 -2.08 -7.19
C LEU A 107 3.18 -0.62 -6.73
N LEU A 108 2.17 -0.15 -5.99
CA LEU A 108 2.15 1.20 -5.43
C LEU A 108 3.26 1.38 -4.38
N CYS A 109 3.47 0.40 -3.50
CA CYS A 109 4.56 0.42 -2.52
C CYS A 109 5.92 0.55 -3.19
N ILE A 110 6.20 -0.25 -4.25
CA ILE A 110 7.46 -0.17 -5.01
C ILE A 110 7.64 1.22 -5.63
N LYS A 111 6.58 1.80 -6.20
CA LYS A 111 6.61 3.15 -6.75
C LYS A 111 6.98 4.18 -5.67
N ILE A 112 6.36 4.08 -4.48
CA ILE A 112 6.69 4.98 -3.36
C ILE A 112 8.13 4.79 -2.89
N VAL A 113 8.61 3.56 -2.75
CA VAL A 113 10.00 3.28 -2.39
C VAL A 113 10.96 3.99 -3.35
N ILE A 114 10.79 3.79 -4.67
CA ILE A 114 11.65 4.41 -5.69
C ILE A 114 11.65 5.94 -5.56
N ASP A 115 10.49 6.55 -5.40
CA ASP A 115 10.35 8.00 -5.33
C ASP A 115 10.99 8.57 -4.06
N VAL A 116 10.85 7.90 -2.92
CA VAL A 116 11.52 8.26 -1.66
C VAL A 116 13.04 8.19 -1.79
N TYR A 117 13.58 7.14 -2.44
CA TYR A 117 15.02 7.03 -2.69
C TYR A 117 15.55 8.11 -3.63
N LYS A 118 14.79 8.46 -4.67
CA LYS A 118 15.15 9.55 -5.60
C LYS A 118 15.19 10.90 -4.89
N LEU A 119 14.18 11.19 -4.06
CA LEU A 119 14.00 12.49 -3.42
C LEU A 119 14.96 12.71 -2.24
N TYR A 120 15.09 11.70 -1.38
CA TYR A 120 15.78 11.88 -0.09
C TYR A 120 17.17 11.25 -0.03
N ARG A 121 17.50 10.33 -0.94
CA ARG A 121 18.76 9.56 -0.94
C ARG A 121 19.14 9.07 0.47
N PRO A 122 18.25 8.33 1.16
CA PRO A 122 18.52 7.85 2.50
C PRO A 122 19.74 6.93 2.52
N HIS A 123 20.44 6.93 3.65
CA HIS A 123 21.59 6.04 3.84
C HIS A 123 21.16 4.57 3.79
N PHE A 124 22.10 3.72 3.40
CA PHE A 124 21.88 2.28 3.37
C PHE A 124 21.59 1.74 4.78
N SER A 125 20.55 0.91 4.91
CA SER A 125 20.13 0.30 6.19
C SER A 125 19.95 -1.21 6.05
N SER A 126 19.86 -1.92 7.18
CA SER A 126 19.59 -3.36 7.21
C SER A 126 18.31 -3.75 6.49
N ASP A 127 17.29 -2.88 6.54
CA ASP A 127 16.00 -3.11 5.88
C ASP A 127 16.15 -3.18 4.36
N VAL A 128 17.05 -2.38 3.79
CA VAL A 128 17.39 -2.42 2.35
C VAL A 128 18.01 -3.76 1.99
N THR A 129 18.96 -4.25 2.80
CA THR A 129 19.58 -5.56 2.59
C THR A 129 18.53 -6.67 2.63
N ASN A 130 17.62 -6.64 3.61
CA ASN A 130 16.55 -7.63 3.75
C ASN A 130 15.61 -7.61 2.55
N PHE A 131 15.22 -6.42 2.09
CA PHE A 131 14.41 -6.23 0.89
C PHE A 131 15.10 -6.79 -0.37
N LEU A 132 16.38 -6.49 -0.59
CA LEU A 132 17.12 -7.00 -1.75
C LEU A 132 17.26 -8.53 -1.69
N ASN A 133 17.45 -9.10 -0.50
CA ASN A 133 17.43 -10.54 -0.31
C ASN A 133 16.07 -11.16 -0.63
N PHE A 134 14.97 -10.49 -0.25
CA PHE A 134 13.61 -10.89 -0.63
C PHE A 134 13.43 -10.88 -2.15
N VAL A 135 13.77 -9.78 -2.81
CA VAL A 135 13.69 -9.65 -4.28
C VAL A 135 14.48 -10.78 -4.95
N HIS A 136 15.71 -11.04 -4.51
CA HIS A 136 16.52 -12.12 -5.05
C HIS A 136 15.85 -13.50 -4.88
N ARG A 137 15.21 -13.77 -3.73
CA ARG A 137 14.44 -15.01 -3.52
C ARG A 137 13.24 -15.12 -4.46
N VAL A 138 12.46 -14.04 -4.62
CA VAL A 138 11.29 -14.02 -5.52
C VAL A 138 11.71 -14.37 -6.96
N TYR A 139 12.72 -13.69 -7.50
CA TYR A 139 13.19 -13.96 -8.87
C TYR A 139 13.72 -15.39 -9.06
N ARG A 140 14.42 -15.94 -8.04
CA ARG A 140 14.87 -17.34 -8.09
C ARG A 140 13.69 -18.32 -8.08
N ASN A 141 12.66 -18.03 -7.28
CA ASN A 141 11.47 -18.87 -7.18
C ASN A 141 10.63 -18.83 -8.46
N VAL A 142 10.53 -17.67 -9.12
CA VAL A 142 9.83 -17.54 -10.42
C VAL A 142 10.40 -18.51 -11.44
N LYS A 143 11.74 -18.62 -11.55
CA LYS A 143 12.38 -19.59 -12.45
C LYS A 143 11.95 -21.04 -12.17
N ASN A 144 11.77 -21.38 -10.89
CA ASN A 144 11.38 -22.73 -10.47
C ASN A 144 9.86 -22.98 -10.61
N GLN A 145 9.04 -21.92 -10.55
CA GLN A 145 7.59 -22.00 -10.65
C GLN A 145 7.06 -21.65 -12.04
N MET A 146 7.93 -21.35 -13.00
CA MET A 146 7.55 -20.91 -14.34
C MET A 146 6.50 -21.84 -14.98
N PHE A 147 6.70 -23.16 -14.87
CA PHE A 147 5.75 -24.14 -15.38
C PHE A 147 4.36 -24.05 -14.72
N ASN A 148 4.29 -23.76 -13.42
CA ASN A 148 3.04 -23.64 -12.67
C ASN A 148 2.35 -22.29 -12.90
N ILE A 149 3.11 -21.21 -13.08
CA ILE A 149 2.58 -19.86 -13.36
C ILE A 149 1.85 -19.83 -14.70
N PHE A 150 2.40 -20.51 -15.71
CA PHE A 150 1.81 -20.60 -17.05
C PHE A 150 0.91 -21.82 -17.23
N LYS A 151 0.68 -22.64 -16.20
CA LYS A 151 -0.27 -23.73 -16.27
C LYS A 151 -1.67 -23.12 -16.37
N GLN A 152 -2.41 -23.44 -17.44
CA GLN A 152 -3.83 -23.09 -17.51
C GLN A 152 -4.51 -23.64 -16.25
N GLN A 153 -5.23 -22.77 -15.53
CA GLN A 153 -6.14 -23.21 -14.48
C GLN A 153 -7.13 -24.17 -15.14
N GLU A 154 -7.12 -25.43 -14.71
CA GLU A 154 -8.18 -26.37 -15.08
C GLU A 154 -9.50 -25.71 -14.64
N ILE A 155 -10.37 -25.46 -15.60
CA ILE A 155 -11.73 -25.03 -15.31
C ILE A 155 -12.31 -26.16 -14.46
N LEU A 156 -12.49 -25.91 -13.17
CA LEU A 156 -13.30 -26.77 -12.33
C LEU A 156 -14.71 -26.67 -12.91
N GLU A 157 -15.10 -27.65 -13.73
CA GLU A 157 -16.50 -27.87 -14.06
C GLU A 157 -17.21 -28.08 -12.72
N LEU A 158 -17.89 -27.03 -12.24
CA LEU A 158 -18.78 -27.17 -11.11
C LEU A 158 -19.81 -28.22 -11.50
N PRO A 159 -19.98 -29.30 -10.72
CA PRO A 159 -21.06 -30.24 -10.98
C PRO A 159 -22.34 -29.42 -11.08
N THR A 160 -23.08 -29.63 -12.17
CA THR A 160 -24.36 -28.94 -12.32
C THR A 160 -25.25 -29.31 -11.14
N ILE A 161 -26.19 -28.43 -10.77
CA ILE A 161 -27.11 -28.68 -9.64
C ILE A 161 -27.85 -30.03 -9.80
N HIS A 162 -27.94 -30.55 -11.02
CA HIS A 162 -28.47 -31.87 -11.36
C HIS A 162 -27.63 -33.06 -10.89
N ASP A 163 -26.33 -32.87 -10.67
CA ASP A 163 -25.36 -33.89 -10.24
C ASP A 163 -25.27 -34.03 -8.71
N LEU A 164 -26.03 -33.21 -7.97
CA LEU A 164 -26.09 -33.21 -6.50
C LEU A 164 -27.29 -34.02 -5.94
N LYS A 165 -27.84 -34.95 -6.72
CA LYS A 165 -28.94 -35.84 -6.31
C LYS A 165 -28.51 -37.27 -6.08
#